data_AF-F4KUR4-F1
#
_entry.id   AF-F4KUR4-F1
#
_cell.length_a   1.000
_cell.length_b   1.000
_cell.length_c   1.000
_cell.angle_alpha   90.00
_cell.angle_beta   90.00
_cell.angle_gamma   90.00
#
_symmetry.space_group_name_H-M   'P 1'
#
loop_
_entity.id
_entity.type
_entity.pdbx_description
1 polymer ?
#
loop_
_entity_poly.entity_id
_entity_poly.type
_entity_poly.pdbx_seq_one_letter_code
_entity_poly.pdbx_strand_id
1 'polypeptide(L)'
;MKTSNTSVEKLYHSYGTKLYSIALEIAPNQAAAEKILIGTFVKIHRQQSTLLNTHSPPIYITLIKLILQTAHEQLYTSQLKYNFTLKQFANTPLLNKLICEQISLENYCTENQLTRADAAKKIREELMSIRNSKHQTATPLPKF
;
A
#
# COMPACT_ATOMS: atom_id res chain seq x y z
N MET A 1 -2.04 1.48 31.05
CA MET A 1 -1.73 0.85 29.74
C MET A 1 -2.46 1.63 28.65
N LYS A 2 -1.75 2.34 27.76
CA LYS A 2 -2.35 3.04 26.62
C LYS A 2 -2.55 2.02 25.49
N THR A 3 -3.76 1.47 25.36
CA THR A 3 -4.14 0.76 24.14
C THR A 3 -4.23 1.78 23.02
N SER A 4 -3.32 1.70 22.05
CA SER A 4 -3.37 2.50 20.82
C SER A 4 -4.60 2.06 20.03
N ASN A 5 -5.72 2.69 20.32
CA ASN A 5 -7.03 2.40 19.73
C ASN A 5 -7.05 2.92 18.30
N THR A 6 -6.38 2.20 17.39
CA THR A 6 -6.43 2.43 15.95
C THR A 6 -7.70 1.74 15.44
N SER A 7 -8.84 2.40 15.63
CA SER A 7 -10.12 1.91 15.14
C SER A 7 -10.12 1.89 13.61
N VAL A 8 -10.89 0.97 13.03
CA VAL A 8 -11.11 0.89 11.58
C VAL A 8 -11.53 2.24 11.01
N GLU A 9 -12.37 2.98 11.74
CA GLU A 9 -12.80 4.35 11.40
C GLU A 9 -11.61 5.31 11.26
N LYS A 10 -10.66 5.30 12.18
CA LYS A 10 -9.46 6.17 12.09
C LYS A 10 -8.62 5.83 10.86
N LEU A 11 -8.48 4.54 10.55
CA LEU A 11 -7.78 4.09 9.35
C LEU A 11 -8.54 4.54 8.09
N TYR A 12 -9.86 4.44 8.10
CA TYR A 12 -10.71 4.87 7.00
C TYR A 12 -10.60 6.38 6.76
N HIS A 13 -10.70 7.19 7.81
CA HIS A 13 -10.53 8.65 7.67
C HIS A 13 -9.12 9.04 7.22
N SER A 14 -8.09 8.33 7.66
CA SER A 14 -6.70 8.70 7.35
C SER A 14 -6.24 8.23 5.97
N TYR A 15 -6.74 7.09 5.49
CA TYR A 15 -6.22 6.40 4.31
C TYR A 15 -7.28 6.07 3.25
N GLY A 16 -8.57 6.16 3.58
CA GLY A 16 -9.68 5.74 2.72
C GLY A 16 -9.62 6.33 1.32
N THR A 17 -9.44 7.64 1.19
CA THR A 17 -9.32 8.31 -0.11
C THR A 17 -8.14 7.80 -0.93
N LYS A 18 -6.96 7.62 -0.30
CA LYS A 18 -5.75 7.13 -1.00
C LYS A 18 -5.90 5.68 -1.44
N LEU A 19 -6.50 4.85 -0.57
CA LEU A 19 -6.80 3.45 -0.89
C LEU A 19 -7.83 3.35 -2.01
N TYR A 20 -8.84 4.21 -2.01
CA TYR A 20 -9.82 4.26 -3.09
C TYR A 20 -9.20 4.67 -4.43
N SER A 21 -8.30 5.67 -4.44
CA SER A 21 -7.56 6.02 -5.67
C SER A 21 -6.75 4.84 -6.22
N ILE A 22 -6.15 4.02 -5.35
CA ILE A 22 -5.44 2.80 -5.75
C ILE A 22 -6.44 1.77 -6.31
N ALA A 23 -7.60 1.60 -5.67
CA ALA A 23 -8.64 0.70 -6.15
C ALA A 23 -9.14 1.11 -7.55
N LEU A 24 -9.29 2.41 -7.81
CA LEU A 24 -9.68 2.94 -9.12
C LEU A 24 -8.60 2.69 -10.20
N GLU A 25 -7.32 2.65 -9.85
CA GLU A 25 -6.23 2.39 -10.80
C GLU A 25 -6.20 0.92 -11.25
N ILE A 26 -6.65 -0.01 -10.40
CA ILE A 26 -6.57 -1.46 -10.65
C ILE A 26 -7.91 -2.12 -11.00
N ALA A 27 -9.04 -1.47 -10.72
CA ALA A 27 -10.36 -2.01 -10.98
C ALA A 27 -10.84 -1.71 -12.42
N PRO A 28 -11.64 -2.60 -13.02
CA PRO A 28 -12.19 -2.37 -14.37
C PRO A 28 -13.23 -1.24 -14.43
N ASN A 29 -13.83 -0.87 -13.30
CA ASN A 29 -14.82 0.19 -13.18
C ASN A 29 -14.98 0.66 -11.73
N GLN A 30 -15.73 1.74 -11.52
CA GLN A 30 -15.95 2.34 -10.22
C GLN A 30 -16.62 1.38 -9.21
N ALA A 31 -17.66 0.65 -9.64
CA ALA A 31 -18.37 -0.28 -8.76
C ALA A 31 -17.45 -1.39 -8.22
N ALA A 32 -16.55 -1.90 -9.06
CA ALA A 32 -15.52 -2.85 -8.64
C ALA A 32 -14.52 -2.21 -7.67
N ALA A 33 -14.09 -0.96 -7.89
CA ALA A 33 -13.21 -0.25 -6.97
C ALA A 33 -13.82 -0.06 -5.57
N GLU A 34 -15.11 0.30 -5.50
CA GLU A 34 -15.84 0.44 -4.25
C GLU A 34 -15.94 -0.90 -3.51
N LYS A 35 -16.25 -1.98 -4.23
CA LYS A 35 -16.32 -3.34 -3.67
C LYS A 35 -14.97 -3.81 -3.10
N ILE A 36 -13.86 -3.47 -3.76
CA ILE A 36 -12.51 -3.74 -3.30
C ILE A 36 -12.21 -2.96 -2.01
N LEU A 37 -12.55 -1.67 -1.97
CA LEU A 37 -12.34 -0.82 -0.80
C LEU A 37 -13.13 -1.34 0.40
N ILE A 38 -14.42 -1.62 0.22
CA ILE A 38 -15.29 -2.17 1.28
C ILE A 38 -14.73 -3.50 1.78
N GLY A 39 -14.40 -4.42 0.89
CA GLY A 39 -13.81 -5.71 1.24
C GLY A 39 -12.51 -5.56 2.04
N THR A 40 -11.69 -4.58 1.69
CA THR A 40 -10.44 -4.28 2.40
C THR A 40 -10.71 -3.85 3.85
N PHE A 41 -11.63 -2.91 4.07
CA PHE A 41 -11.96 -2.44 5.41
C PHE A 41 -12.71 -3.48 6.25
N VAL A 42 -13.51 -4.36 5.63
CA VAL A 42 -14.09 -5.53 6.30
C VAL A 42 -12.98 -6.48 6.80
N LYS A 43 -11.93 -6.72 6.02
CA LYS A 43 -10.78 -7.52 6.46
C LYS A 43 -10.02 -6.85 7.61
N ILE A 44 -9.78 -5.54 7.53
CA ILE A 44 -9.13 -4.78 8.61
C ILE A 44 -9.91 -4.93 9.92
N HIS A 45 -11.24 -4.81 9.86
CA HIS A 45 -12.10 -5.00 11.02
C HIS A 45 -11.98 -6.41 11.61
N ARG A 46 -11.91 -7.45 10.76
CA ARG A 46 -11.77 -8.85 11.21
C ARG A 46 -10.38 -9.18 11.74
N GLN A 47 -9.33 -8.51 11.27
CA GLN A 47 -7.91 -8.81 11.54
C GLN A 47 -7.23 -7.77 12.44
N GLN A 48 -8.01 -6.98 13.18
CA GLN A 48 -7.53 -5.79 13.88
C GLN A 48 -6.40 -6.07 14.89
N SER A 49 -6.33 -7.28 15.45
CA SER A 49 -5.30 -7.71 16.39
C SER A 49 -3.95 -8.08 15.73
N THR A 50 -3.94 -8.52 14.47
CA THR A 50 -2.73 -8.98 13.76
C THR A 50 -2.08 -7.90 12.91
N LEU A 51 -2.84 -6.91 12.45
CA LEU A 51 -2.35 -5.79 11.63
C LEU A 51 -1.42 -4.82 12.38
N LEU A 52 -1.46 -4.81 13.71
CA LEU A 52 -0.74 -3.84 14.57
C LEU A 52 0.53 -4.42 15.21
N ASN A 53 1.04 -5.54 14.71
CA ASN A 53 2.22 -6.16 15.30
C ASN A 53 3.48 -5.26 15.10
N THR A 54 4.25 -5.05 16.17
CA THR A 54 5.31 -4.04 16.27
C THR A 54 6.50 -4.23 15.31
N HIS A 55 6.58 -5.39 14.65
CA HIS A 55 7.60 -5.73 13.67
C HIS A 55 7.12 -5.67 12.21
N SER A 56 5.89 -5.20 11.98
CA SER A 56 5.32 -5.08 10.65
C SER A 56 5.87 -3.86 9.89
N PRO A 57 5.88 -3.89 8.54
CA PRO A 57 6.20 -2.72 7.73
C PRO A 57 5.27 -1.53 8.07
N PRO A 58 5.67 -0.29 7.72
CA PRO A 58 4.84 0.90 7.95
C PRO A 58 3.37 0.66 7.58
N ILE A 59 2.44 1.06 8.45
CA ILE A 59 1.00 0.76 8.33
C ILE A 59 0.44 1.06 6.93
N TYR A 60 0.91 2.13 6.29
CA TYR A 60 0.52 2.49 4.93
C TYR A 60 0.85 1.38 3.90
N ILE A 61 2.04 0.78 3.97
CA ILE A 61 2.44 -0.32 3.09
C ILE A 61 1.56 -1.54 3.33
N THR A 62 1.28 -1.84 4.60
CA THR A 62 0.38 -2.94 4.98
C THR A 62 -1.02 -2.75 4.41
N LEU A 63 -1.57 -1.54 4.48
CA LEU A 63 -2.88 -1.21 3.92
C LEU A 63 -2.89 -1.32 2.38
N ILE A 64 -1.82 -0.88 1.70
CA ILE A 64 -1.74 -1.01 0.25
C ILE A 64 -1.68 -2.48 -0.16
N LYS A 65 -0.83 -3.28 0.49
CA LYS A 65 -0.76 -4.74 0.27
C LYS A 65 -2.13 -5.39 0.42
N LEU A 66 -2.87 -5.01 1.46
CA LEU A 66 -4.19 -5.57 1.73
C LEU A 66 -5.23 -5.22 0.66
N ILE A 67 -5.19 -3.99 0.11
CA ILE A 67 -6.11 -3.61 -0.96
C ILE A 67 -5.79 -4.34 -2.27
N LEU A 68 -4.51 -4.54 -2.59
CA LEU A 68 -4.09 -5.30 -3.76
C LEU A 68 -4.45 -6.78 -3.62
N GLN A 69 -4.24 -7.37 -2.45
CA GLN A 69 -4.68 -8.72 -2.16
C GLN A 69 -6.20 -8.86 -2.30
N THR A 70 -6.97 -7.89 -1.80
CA THR A 70 -8.43 -7.89 -1.92
C THR A 70 -8.88 -7.73 -3.37
N ALA A 71 -8.21 -6.89 -4.15
CA ALA A 71 -8.46 -6.78 -5.58
C ALA A 71 -8.18 -8.09 -6.32
N HIS A 72 -7.07 -8.75 -6.01
CA HIS A 72 -6.73 -10.04 -6.58
C HIS A 72 -7.79 -11.12 -6.30
N GLU A 73 -8.20 -11.26 -5.03
CA GLU A 73 -9.25 -12.20 -4.63
C GLU A 73 -10.61 -11.92 -5.28
N GLN A 74 -10.93 -10.65 -5.55
CA GLN A 74 -12.23 -10.27 -6.12
C GLN A 74 -12.26 -10.26 -7.65
N LEU A 75 -11.14 -9.99 -8.31
CA LEU A 75 -11.06 -9.80 -9.77
C LEU A 75 -10.38 -10.97 -10.49
N TYR A 76 -9.45 -11.67 -9.84
CA TYR A 76 -8.55 -12.63 -10.47
C TYR A 76 -8.48 -13.94 -9.67
N THR A 77 -9.64 -14.50 -9.34
CA THR A 77 -9.78 -15.74 -8.54
C THR A 77 -9.02 -16.95 -9.08
N SER A 78 -8.66 -16.95 -10.37
CA SER A 78 -7.97 -18.05 -11.05
C SER A 78 -6.45 -17.89 -11.15
N GLN A 79 -5.89 -16.73 -10.77
CA GLN A 79 -4.45 -16.47 -10.90
C GLN A 79 -3.76 -16.64 -9.55
N LEU A 80 -2.59 -17.29 -9.53
CA LEU A 80 -1.82 -17.51 -8.31
C LEU A 80 -0.97 -16.29 -7.93
N LYS A 81 -0.61 -15.46 -8.91
CA LYS A 81 0.16 -14.23 -8.75
C LYS A 81 -0.32 -13.21 -9.77
N TYR A 82 -0.47 -11.97 -9.34
CA TYR A 82 -0.75 -10.85 -10.22
C TYR A 82 0.19 -9.68 -9.91
N ASN A 83 0.86 -9.20 -10.93
CA ASN A 83 1.76 -8.05 -10.84
C ASN A 83 0.94 -6.79 -11.11
N PHE A 84 0.39 -6.20 -10.05
CA PHE A 84 -0.26 -4.90 -10.17
C PHE A 84 0.79 -3.87 -10.59
N THR A 85 0.48 -3.01 -11.56
CA THR A 85 1.36 -1.88 -11.86
C THR A 85 0.74 -0.63 -11.28
N LEU A 86 1.35 -0.08 -10.25
CA LEU A 86 0.95 1.21 -9.67
C LEU A 86 1.95 2.28 -10.09
N LYS A 87 1.49 3.29 -10.84
CA LYS A 87 2.37 4.34 -11.40
C LYS A 87 3.19 5.04 -10.33
N GLN A 88 2.61 5.25 -9.16
CA GLN A 88 3.28 5.90 -8.03
C GLN A 88 4.47 5.12 -7.47
N PHE A 89 4.61 3.83 -7.78
CA PHE A 89 5.72 2.98 -7.34
C PHE A 89 6.67 2.55 -8.47
N ALA A 90 6.43 3.02 -9.70
CA ALA A 90 7.23 2.60 -10.87
C ALA A 90 8.73 2.91 -10.71
N ASN A 91 9.06 4.02 -10.04
CA ASN A 91 10.44 4.47 -9.81
C ASN A 91 10.97 4.15 -8.40
N THR A 92 10.31 3.24 -7.69
CA THR A 92 10.69 2.83 -6.32
C THR A 92 10.90 1.32 -6.28
N PRO A 93 12.10 0.81 -6.60
CA PRO A 93 12.32 -0.60 -6.87
C PRO A 93 12.04 -1.52 -5.67
N LEU A 94 12.35 -1.09 -4.44
CA LEU A 94 12.02 -1.87 -3.25
C LEU A 94 10.51 -1.87 -2.99
N LEU A 95 9.87 -0.71 -2.98
CA LEU A 95 8.42 -0.59 -2.78
C LEU A 95 7.64 -1.32 -3.89
N ASN A 96 8.10 -1.29 -5.14
CA ASN A 96 7.49 -2.01 -6.24
C ASN A 96 7.49 -3.52 -5.98
N LYS A 97 8.67 -4.10 -5.67
CA LYS A 97 8.78 -5.52 -5.32
C LYS A 97 7.93 -5.91 -4.11
N LEU A 98 7.94 -5.08 -3.07
CA LEU A 98 7.16 -5.37 -1.87
C LEU A 98 5.65 -5.27 -2.15
N ILE A 99 5.19 -4.23 -2.82
CA ILE A 99 3.77 -3.89 -2.93
C ILE A 99 3.13 -4.60 -4.12
N CYS A 100 3.73 -4.47 -5.29
CA CYS A 100 3.17 -4.91 -6.57
C CYS A 100 3.43 -6.38 -6.84
N GLU A 101 4.66 -6.85 -6.59
CA GLU A 101 5.06 -8.26 -6.74
C GLU A 101 4.77 -9.08 -5.47
N GLN A 102 4.34 -8.41 -4.39
CA GLN A 102 3.98 -8.99 -3.09
C GLN A 102 5.09 -9.85 -2.44
N ILE A 103 6.36 -9.52 -2.70
CA ILE A 103 7.50 -10.20 -2.06
C ILE A 103 7.55 -9.83 -0.56
N SER A 104 8.00 -10.79 0.27
CA SER A 104 8.24 -10.54 1.70
C SER A 104 9.49 -9.67 1.90
N LEU A 105 9.53 -8.92 3.00
CA LEU A 105 10.71 -8.10 3.31
C LEU A 105 11.94 -8.99 3.52
N GLU A 106 11.74 -10.16 4.11
CA GLU A 106 12.76 -11.17 4.37
C GLU A 106 13.37 -11.72 3.09
N ASN A 107 12.54 -12.07 2.10
CA ASN A 107 13.03 -12.56 0.81
C ASN A 107 13.86 -11.48 0.12
N TYR A 108 13.37 -10.23 0.08
CA TYR A 108 14.12 -9.13 -0.51
C TYR A 108 15.47 -8.91 0.20
N CYS A 109 15.48 -8.87 1.54
CA CYS A 109 16.70 -8.71 2.32
C CYS A 109 17.70 -9.85 2.02
N THR A 110 17.22 -11.08 1.89
CA THR A 110 18.05 -12.26 1.62
C THR A 110 18.65 -12.20 0.22
N GLU A 111 17.83 -11.93 -0.80
CA GLU A 111 18.27 -11.82 -2.20
C GLU A 111 19.29 -10.68 -2.42
N ASN A 112 19.19 -9.60 -1.65
CA ASN A 112 20.00 -8.40 -1.84
C ASN A 112 21.10 -8.24 -0.78
N GLN A 113 21.30 -9.23 0.10
CA GLN A 113 22.29 -9.21 1.19
C GLN A 113 22.17 -7.95 2.08
N LEU A 114 20.94 -7.57 2.43
CA LEU A 114 20.65 -6.38 3.24
C LEU A 114 20.22 -6.76 4.65
N THR A 115 20.57 -5.93 5.62
CA THR A 115 19.96 -6.01 6.94
C THR A 115 18.53 -5.45 6.91
N ARG A 116 17.68 -5.85 7.86
CA ARG A 116 16.35 -5.24 8.03
C ARG A 116 16.44 -3.72 8.25
N ALA A 117 17.48 -3.24 8.92
CA ALA A 117 17.67 -1.82 9.17
C ALA A 117 17.93 -1.05 7.85
N ASP A 118 18.77 -1.60 6.97
CA ASP A 118 19.05 -1.02 5.66
C ASP A 118 17.83 -1.02 4.75
N ALA A 119 17.08 -2.13 4.74
CA ALA A 119 15.83 -2.21 3.99
C ALA A 119 14.80 -1.19 4.51
N ALA A 120 14.68 -1.02 5.82
CA ALA A 120 13.82 0.00 6.41
C ALA A 120 14.27 1.43 6.07
N LYS A 121 15.58 1.68 5.96
CA LYS A 121 16.12 2.96 5.50
C LYS A 121 15.73 3.22 4.04
N LYS A 122 15.96 2.26 3.14
CA LYS A 122 15.56 2.35 1.73
C LYS A 122 14.06 2.57 1.54
N ILE A 123 13.21 1.87 2.32
CA ILE A 123 11.76 2.09 2.32
C ILE A 123 11.43 3.55 2.64
N ARG A 124 12.07 4.14 3.66
CA ARG A 124 11.83 5.55 4.01
C ARG A 124 12.27 6.49 2.89
N GLU A 125 13.43 6.24 2.28
CA GLU A 125 13.96 7.05 1.18
C GLU A 125 13.03 7.02 -0.04
N GLU A 126 12.55 5.84 -0.44
CA GLU A 126 11.60 5.69 -1.54
C GLU A 126 10.22 6.31 -1.23
N LEU A 127 9.73 6.21 0.01
CA LEU A 127 8.51 6.92 0.40
C LEU A 127 8.68 8.45 0.35
N MET A 128 9.87 8.96 0.70
CA MET A 128 10.17 10.39 0.61
C MET A 128 10.28 10.87 -0.85
N SER A 129 10.85 10.06 -1.75
CA SER A 129 10.92 10.41 -3.17
C SER A 129 9.53 10.52 -3.81
N ILE A 130 8.58 9.64 -3.44
CA ILE A 130 7.18 9.72 -3.87
C ILE A 130 6.51 10.99 -3.34
N ARG A 131 6.77 11.35 -2.08
CA ARG A 131 6.22 12.59 -1.50
C ARG A 131 6.74 13.83 -2.22
N ASN A 132 8.04 13.88 -2.50
CA ASN A 132 8.69 15.04 -3.11
C ASN A 132 8.35 15.21 -4.59
N SER A 133 8.19 14.11 -5.33
CA SER A 133 7.76 14.13 -6.73
C SER A 133 6.35 14.68 -6.91
N LYS A 134 5.42 14.42 -5.96
CA LYS A 134 4.08 15.06 -5.95
C LYS A 134 4.12 16.57 -5.71
N HIS A 135 5.18 17.10 -5.07
CA HIS A 135 5.34 18.53 -4.83
C HIS A 135 5.93 19.29 -6.03
N GLN A 136 6.62 18.61 -6.95
CA GLN A 136 7.22 19.25 -8.14
C GLN A 136 6.21 19.45 -9.29
N THR A 137 5.12 18.68 -9.34
CA THR A 137 4.05 18.85 -10.34
C THR A 137 3.08 20.00 -10.03
N ALA A 138 3.27 20.71 -8.92
CA ALA A 138 2.49 21.91 -8.55
C ALA A 138 3.25 23.18 -8.94
N THR A 139 3.63 23.34 -10.21
CA THR A 139 4.03 24.66 -10.73
C THR A 139 2.80 25.57 -10.79
N PRO A 140 2.85 26.80 -10.24
CA PRO A 140 1.72 27.72 -10.30
C PRO A 140 1.47 28.12 -11.76
N LEU A 141 0.21 28.06 -12.18
CA LEU A 141 -0.24 28.61 -13.47
C LEU A 141 0.26 30.06 -13.60
N PRO A 142 0.76 30.46 -14.78
CA PRO A 142 1.11 31.85 -15.02
C PRO A 142 -0.15 32.69 -14.86
N LYS A 143 -0.10 33.68 -13.98
CA LYS A 143 -1.14 34.70 -13.88
C LYS A 143 -1.05 35.51 -15.18
N PHE A 144 -2.16 35.52 -15.93
CA PHE A 144 -2.37 36.41 -17.07
C PHE A 144 -2.41 37.87 -16.62
#